data_AF-A0A3D3M7E1-F1
#
_entry.id   AF-A0A3D3M7E1-F1
#
_cell.length_a   1.000
_cell.length_b   1.000
_cell.length_c   1.000
_cell.angle_alpha   90.00
_cell.angle_beta   90.00
_cell.angle_gamma   90.00
#
_symmetry.space_group_name_H-M   'P 1'
#
loop_
_entity.id
_entity.type
_entity.pdbx_description
1 polymer ?
#
loop_
_entity_poly.entity_id
_entity_poly.type
_entity_poly.pdbx_seq_one_letter_code
_entity_poly.pdbx_strand_id
1 'polypeptide(L)' 'MPSAPDSRTPDPIALEEAADWLIRLGEAELDQHERAQWERWKDSSPERQQAWARAQRLQS' A
#
# COMPACT_ATOMS: atom_id res chain seq x y z
N MET A 1 27.74 3.40 -8.55
CA MET A 1 27.47 3.80 -7.15
C MET A 1 26.16 3.15 -6.74
N PRO A 2 26.05 2.44 -5.61
CA PRO A 2 24.74 2.06 -5.09
C PRO A 2 24.04 3.34 -4.59
N SER A 3 22.86 3.61 -5.15
CA SER A 3 22.02 4.76 -4.80
C SER A 3 21.69 4.73 -3.31
N ALA A 4 21.83 5.88 -2.65
CA ALA A 4 21.34 6.09 -1.29
C ALA A 4 19.86 5.67 -1.20
N PRO A 5 19.40 5.01 -0.12
CA PRO A 5 17.98 4.81 0.09
C PRO A 5 17.34 6.21 0.22
N ASP A 6 16.55 6.57 -0.78
CA ASP A 6 15.85 7.83 -0.84
C ASP A 6 14.95 7.93 0.40
N SER A 7 15.26 8.88 1.28
CA SER A 7 14.63 9.03 2.59
C SER A 7 13.20 9.59 2.50
N ARG A 8 12.55 9.45 1.34
CA ARG A 8 11.14 9.74 1.05
C ARG A 8 10.34 8.53 0.61
N THR A 9 10.97 7.37 0.48
CA THR A 9 10.23 6.16 0.11
C THR A 9 9.48 5.67 1.35
N PRO A 10 8.14 5.50 1.28
CA PRO A 10 7.42 4.82 2.35
C PRO A 10 8.03 3.44 2.56
N ASP A 11 7.91 2.92 3.77
CA ASP A 11 8.55 1.67 4.18
C ASP A 11 8.33 0.57 3.11
N PRO A 12 9.40 -0.08 2.61
CA PRO A 12 9.28 -1.00 1.48
C PRO A 12 8.31 -2.14 1.78
N ILE A 13 8.24 -2.59 3.03
CA ILE A 13 7.27 -3.61 3.47
C ILE A 13 5.85 -3.09 3.34
N ALA A 14 5.58 -1.87 3.82
CA ALA A 14 4.26 -1.25 3.71
C ALA A 14 3.88 -0.99 2.24
N LEU A 15 4.85 -0.71 1.36
CA LEU A 15 4.65 -0.53 -0.07
C LEU A 15 4.30 -1.84 -0.78
N GLU A 16 4.96 -2.95 -0.44
CA GLU A 16 4.60 -4.28 -0.93
C GLU A 16 3.19 -4.68 -0.48
N GLU A 17 2.86 -4.50 0.80
CA GLU A 17 1.50 -4.75 1.32
C GLU A 17 0.45 -3.87 0.60
N ALA A 18 0.76 -2.59 0.33
CA ALA A 18 -0.11 -1.71 -0.43
C ALA A 18 -0.34 -2.20 -1.87
N ALA A 19 0.71 -2.68 -2.52
CA ALA A 19 0.61 -3.21 -3.87
C ALA A 19 -0.24 -4.49 -3.93
N ASP A 20 -0.11 -5.38 -2.94
CA ASP A 20 -0.95 -6.59 -2.84
C ASP A 20 -2.44 -6.23 -2.72
N TRP A 21 -2.77 -5.26 -1.86
CA TRP A 21 -4.13 -4.75 -1.73
C TRP A 21 -4.66 -4.12 -3.03
N LEU A 22 -3.83 -3.38 -3.78
CA LEU A 22 -4.21 -2.81 -5.07
C LEU A 22 -4.52 -3.87 -6.12
N ILE A 23 -3.72 -4.92 -6.19
CA ILE A 23 -3.95 -6.04 -7.10
C ILE A 23 -5.29 -6.69 -6.75
N ARG A 24 -5.54 -7.01 -5.47
CA ARG A 24 -6.82 -7.59 -5.06
C ARG A 24 -8.03 -6.70 -5.37
N LEU A 25 -7.91 -5.38 -5.15
CA LEU A 25 -8.94 -4.39 -5.47
C LEU A 25 -9.23 -4.27 -6.97
N GLY A 26 -8.22 -4.55 -7.82
CA GLY A 26 -8.34 -4.50 -9.28
C GLY A 26 -8.76 -5.82 -9.92
N GLU A 27 -8.41 -6.96 -9.31
CA GLU A 27 -8.75 -8.29 -9.84
C GLU A 27 -10.18 -8.72 -9.49
N ALA A 28 -10.69 -8.32 -8.32
CA ALA A 28 -12.03 -8.67 -7.86
C ALA A 28 -12.64 -7.58 -6.98
N GLU A 29 -13.97 -7.58 -6.88
CA GLU A 29 -14.65 -6.75 -5.89
C GLU A 29 -14.38 -7.36 -4.50
N LEU A 30 -13.63 -6.64 -3.67
CA LEU A 30 -13.34 -7.07 -2.30
C LEU A 30 -14.64 -7.22 -1.50
N ASP A 31 -14.79 -8.35 -0.81
CA ASP A 31 -15.89 -8.55 0.13
C ASP A 31 -15.82 -7.54 1.29
N GLN A 32 -16.93 -7.35 2.01
CA GLN A 32 -16.98 -6.47 3.19
C GLN A 32 -15.88 -6.78 4.22
N HIS A 33 -15.53 -8.06 4.37
CA HIS A 33 -14.48 -8.49 5.30
C HIS A 33 -13.09 -8.04 4.83
N GLU A 34 -12.78 -8.16 3.54
CA GLU A 34 -11.50 -7.75 2.97
C GLU A 34 -11.37 -6.23 2.94
N ARG A 35 -12.44 -5.52 2.58
CA ARG A 35 -12.50 -4.06 2.70
C ARG A 35 -12.25 -3.59 4.13
N ALA A 36 -12.86 -4.23 5.14
CA ALA A 36 -12.61 -3.89 6.54
C ALA A 36 -11.16 -4.18 6.96
N GLN A 37 -10.55 -5.26 6.46
CA GLN A 37 -9.14 -5.56 6.72
C GLN A 37 -8.20 -4.54 6.08
N TRP A 38 -8.45 -4.17 4.83
CA TRP A 38 -7.69 -3.14 4.13
C TRP A 38 -7.78 -1.78 4.83
N GLU A 39 -8.99 -1.36 5.22
CA GLU A 39 -9.21 -0.13 5.99
C GLU A 39 -8.43 -0.15 7.31
N ARG A 40 -8.52 -1.25 8.07
CA ARG A 40 -7.79 -1.42 9.33
C ARG A 40 -6.28 -1.44 9.15
N TRP A 41 -5.80 -2.11 8.11
CA TRP A 41 -4.37 -2.16 7.77
C TRP A 41 -3.85 -0.76 7.46
N LYS A 42 -4.55 -0.04 6.57
CA LYS A 42 -4.22 1.32 6.16
C LYS A 42 -4.23 2.29 7.35
N ASP A 43 -5.21 2.17 8.25
CA ASP A 43 -5.34 3.04 9.43
C ASP A 43 -4.36 2.69 10.56
N SER A 44 -3.80 1.48 10.56
CA SER A 44 -2.89 1.02 11.63
C SER A 44 -1.62 1.86 11.76
N SER A 45 -1.12 2.47 10.68
CA SER A 45 0.13 3.24 10.72
C SER A 45 0.19 4.33 9.66
N PRO A 46 0.77 5.49 9.97
CA PRO A 46 0.97 6.56 9.00
C PRO A 46 1.91 6.14 7.86
N GLU A 47 2.86 5.22 8.07
CA GLU A 47 3.67 4.66 6.98
C GLU A 47 2.81 3.90 5.95
N ARG A 48 1.84 3.11 6.41
CA ARG A 48 0.94 2.34 5.53
C ARG A 48 0.01 3.25 4.73
N GLN A 49 -0.47 4.34 5.32
CA GLN A 49 -1.23 5.35 4.57
C GLN A 49 -0.39 5.99 3.46
N GLN A 50 0.86 6.33 3.75
CA GLN A 50 1.78 6.89 2.75
C GLN A 50 2.13 5.88 1.65
N ALA A 51 2.37 4.62 2.03
CA ALA A 51 2.60 3.52 1.11
C ALA A 51 1.40 3.31 0.18
N TRP A 52 0.19 3.28 0.72
CA TRP A 52 -1.06 3.17 -0.04
C TRP A 52 -1.26 4.32 -1.03
N ALA A 53 -1.00 5.56 -0.60
CA ALA A 53 -1.06 6.72 -1.48
C ALA A 53 0.00 6.67 -2.59
N ARG A 54 1.18 6.13 -2.30
CA ARG A 54 2.26 5.96 -3.29
C ARG A 54 1.95 4.86 -4.30
N ALA A 55 1.48 3.71 -3.83
CA ALA A 55 1.14 2.56 -4.67
C ALA A 55 0.02 2.92 -5.67
N GLN A 56 -1.03 3.62 -5.22
CA GLN A 56 -2.11 4.09 -6.11
C GLN A 56 -1.59 5.01 -7.22
N ARG A 57 -0.64 5.91 -6.92
CA ARG A 57 0.00 6.79 -7.92
C ARG A 57 0.94 6.07 -8.88
N LEU A 58 1.42 4.89 -8.52
CA LEU A 58 2.27 4.08 -9.41
C LEU A 58 1.43 3.21 -10.35
N GLN A 59 0.21 2.85 -9.94
CA GLN A 59 -0.72 2.07 -10.74
C GLN A 59 -1.58 2.94 -11.69
N SER A 60 -1.54 4.28 -11.57
CA SER A 60 -2.28 5.24 -12.40
C SER A 60 -1.59 5.61 -13.71
#